data_AF-A0A2V6SWZ5-F1
#
_entry.id   AF-A0A2V6SWZ5-F1
#
_cell.length_a   1.000
_cell.length_b   1.000
_cell.length_c   1.000
_cell.angle_alpha   90.00
_cell.angle_beta   90.00
_cell.angle_gamma   90.00
#
_symmetry.space_group_name_H-M   'P 1'
#
loop_
_entity.id
_entity.type
_entity.pdbx_description
1 polymer ?
#
loop_
_entity_poly.entity_id
_entity_poly.type
_entity_poly.pdbx_seq_one_letter_code
_entity_poly.pdbx_strand_id
1 'polypeptide(L)'
;MRRRSMLRSQAARIVCRFLTGLVLIAATTGPANAQGRGHPEGWGGGPLLGVPLRALSLTPDQQAQAMTLLSTARTTARPIVQQLHQAQNALADALLASPSADVSAQLTVINGLRSQLLQNRVQTMAQVLAILTPDQLAQAVQLKAQLSQLRPQMRQLLGPTPP
;
A
#
# COMPACT_ATOMS: atom_id res chain seq x y z
N MET A 1 -18.68 -76.95 19.69
CA MET A 1 -19.98 -76.23 19.53
C MET A 1 -19.78 -74.81 20.06
N ARG A 2 -20.02 -73.67 19.41
CA ARG A 2 -20.55 -73.26 18.09
C ARG A 2 -19.91 -71.89 17.75
N ARG A 3 -19.39 -71.77 16.50
CA ARG A 3 -19.23 -70.58 15.60
C ARG A 3 -18.85 -69.23 16.22
N ARG A 4 -17.67 -68.60 16.00
CA ARG A 4 -16.91 -68.26 14.77
C ARG A 4 -17.75 -67.65 13.64
N SER A 5 -17.78 -66.32 13.60
CA SER A 5 -17.97 -65.45 12.41
C SER A 5 -17.10 -64.21 12.66
N MET A 6 -15.92 -63.98 12.08
CA MET A 6 -15.57 -63.93 10.65
C MET A 6 -16.63 -63.24 9.80
N LEU A 7 -16.54 -61.91 9.74
CA LEU A 7 -16.81 -61.14 8.53
C LEU A 7 -15.56 -60.33 8.22
N ARG A 8 -14.69 -60.95 7.42
CA ARG A 8 -13.74 -60.26 6.54
C ARG A 8 -14.52 -59.73 5.34
N SER A 9 -13.92 -58.78 4.64
CA SER A 9 -14.19 -58.34 3.25
C SER A 9 -15.28 -57.28 3.07
N GLN A 10 -15.12 -56.21 2.29
CA GLN A 10 -13.99 -55.56 1.61
C GLN A 10 -14.54 -54.22 1.07
N ALA A 11 -13.66 -53.22 0.95
CA ALA A 11 -13.68 -52.15 -0.06
C ALA A 11 -14.93 -51.24 -0.22
N ALA A 12 -14.78 -49.95 0.09
CA ALA A 12 -15.04 -48.89 -0.90
C ALA A 12 -14.59 -47.49 -0.41
N ARG A 13 -13.33 -47.16 -0.75
CA ARG A 13 -12.88 -45.85 -1.29
C ARG A 13 -13.02 -44.60 -0.41
N ILE A 14 -11.92 -44.34 0.29
CA ILE A 14 -11.33 -43.00 0.45
C ILE A 14 -11.34 -42.27 -0.91
N VAL A 15 -11.93 -41.08 -0.99
CA VAL A 15 -11.62 -40.12 -2.04
C VAL A 15 -11.22 -38.80 -1.37
N CYS A 16 -9.93 -38.74 -1.09
CA CYS A 16 -9.19 -37.51 -0.86
C CYS A 16 -9.20 -36.74 -2.19
N ARG A 17 -9.94 -35.63 -2.27
CA ARG A 17 -9.86 -34.71 -3.41
C ARG A 17 -8.81 -33.66 -3.11
N PHE A 18 -7.58 -33.96 -3.54
CA PHE A 18 -6.58 -32.94 -3.87
C PHE A 18 -7.10 -32.16 -5.09
N LEU A 19 -7.45 -30.88 -4.90
CA LEU A 19 -7.59 -29.96 -6.02
C LEU A 19 -6.25 -29.27 -6.23
N THR A 20 -5.38 -29.96 -6.96
CA THR A 20 -4.20 -29.40 -7.59
C THR A 20 -4.66 -28.49 -8.72
N GLY A 21 -4.82 -27.21 -8.43
CA GLY A 21 -4.96 -26.17 -9.44
C GLY A 21 -3.62 -25.93 -10.13
N LEU A 22 -3.57 -26.28 -11.41
CA LEU A 22 -2.45 -26.11 -12.34
C LEU A 22 -1.83 -24.70 -12.26
N VAL A 23 -0.66 -24.61 -11.63
CA VAL A 23 0.22 -23.44 -11.70
C VAL A 23 0.98 -23.50 -13.03
N LEU A 24 0.54 -22.73 -14.01
CA LEU A 24 1.36 -22.39 -15.19
C LEU A 24 2.27 -21.22 -14.80
N ILE A 25 3.42 -21.53 -14.18
CA ILE A 25 4.56 -20.60 -14.16
C ILE A 25 5.19 -20.68 -15.56
N ALA A 26 4.90 -19.69 -16.39
CA ALA A 26 5.74 -19.39 -17.54
C ALA A 26 7.08 -18.83 -17.02
N ALA A 27 8.02 -19.73 -16.74
CA ALA A 27 9.40 -19.37 -16.50
C ALA A 27 10.00 -18.85 -17.81
N THR A 28 10.02 -17.53 -17.97
CA THR A 28 10.89 -16.88 -18.97
C THR A 28 12.10 -16.32 -18.22
N THR A 29 13.15 -17.12 -18.17
CA THR A 29 14.51 -16.64 -17.90
C THR A 29 14.92 -15.75 -19.07
N GLY A 30 14.66 -14.46 -18.95
CA GLY A 30 15.14 -13.44 -19.88
C GLY A 30 15.21 -12.09 -19.18
N PRO A 31 16.31 -11.33 -19.31
CA PRO A 31 16.41 -9.99 -18.75
C PRO A 31 15.63 -9.04 -19.66
N ALA A 32 14.31 -8.96 -19.45
CA ALA A 32 13.46 -8.03 -20.16
C ALA A 32 12.77 -7.15 -19.14
N ASN A 33 13.11 -5.87 -19.21
CA ASN A 33 12.44 -4.76 -18.57
C ASN A 33 10.92 -4.88 -18.75
N ALA A 34 10.25 -5.52 -17.81
CA ALA A 34 8.82 -5.39 -17.65
C ALA A 34 8.59 -3.97 -17.14
N GLN A 35 8.37 -3.06 -18.09
CA GLN A 35 7.78 -1.75 -17.86
C GLN A 35 6.36 -1.94 -17.32
N GLY A 36 6.26 -2.38 -16.07
CA GLY A 36 5.17 -1.98 -15.23
C GLY A 36 5.26 -0.47 -15.15
N ARG A 37 4.39 0.20 -15.89
CA ARG A 37 4.11 1.63 -15.73
C ARG A 37 3.39 1.79 -14.39
N GLY A 38 4.07 1.40 -13.31
CA GLY A 38 3.73 1.80 -11.97
C GLY A 38 3.86 3.31 -12.00
N HIS A 39 2.74 4.01 -11.90
CA HIS A 39 2.79 5.37 -11.42
C HIS A 39 3.74 5.38 -10.21
N PRO A 40 4.58 6.40 -10.05
CA PRO A 40 5.31 6.60 -8.82
C PRO A 40 4.32 6.99 -7.71
N GLU A 41 3.35 6.14 -7.40
CA GLU A 41 2.61 6.05 -6.15
C GLU A 41 3.53 5.40 -5.10
N GLY A 42 4.77 5.85 -5.03
CA GLY A 42 5.54 5.67 -3.82
C GLY A 42 4.78 6.44 -2.76
N TRP A 43 4.22 5.73 -1.77
CA TRP A 43 3.58 6.22 -0.54
C TRP A 43 2.05 6.27 -0.47
N GLY A 44 1.31 5.30 -1.00
CA GLY A 44 -0.03 4.93 -0.51
C GLY A 44 -0.94 6.09 -0.04
N GLY A 45 -1.07 7.11 -0.88
CA GLY A 45 -1.66 8.40 -0.53
C GLY A 45 -0.87 9.55 -1.15
N GLY A 46 -1.54 10.34 -1.98
CA GLY A 46 -0.94 11.48 -2.69
C GLY A 46 -0.29 12.53 -1.78
N PRO A 47 0.23 13.63 -2.34
CA PRO A 47 0.93 14.66 -1.58
C PRO A 47 0.11 15.10 -0.36
N LEU A 48 0.70 15.07 0.84
CA LEU A 48 -0.01 15.35 2.10
C LEU A 48 -0.74 16.70 2.08
N LEU A 49 -0.10 17.72 1.50
CA LEU A 49 -0.68 19.06 1.36
C LEU A 49 -1.49 19.23 0.07
N GLY A 50 -1.42 18.27 -0.84
CA GLY A 50 -1.98 18.39 -2.19
C GLY A 50 -1.26 19.39 -3.08
N VAL A 51 -0.21 20.05 -2.59
CA VAL A 51 0.53 21.11 -3.29
C VAL A 51 1.84 20.57 -3.86
N PRO A 52 2.12 20.75 -5.15
CA PRO A 52 3.41 20.41 -5.72
C PRO A 52 4.47 21.44 -5.28
N LEU A 53 5.49 21.01 -4.52
CA LEU A 53 6.57 21.89 -4.06
C LEU A 53 7.30 22.63 -5.20
N ARG A 54 7.34 22.02 -6.39
CA ARG A 54 7.92 22.62 -7.60
C ARG A 54 7.21 23.91 -8.05
N ALA A 55 5.99 24.14 -7.60
CA ALA A 55 5.21 25.34 -7.92
C ALA A 55 5.49 26.53 -6.98
N LEU A 56 6.30 26.36 -5.94
CA LEU A 56 6.54 27.38 -4.91
C LEU A 56 7.81 28.21 -5.15
N SER A 57 8.34 28.21 -6.38
CA SER A 57 9.55 28.98 -6.75
C SER A 57 10.68 28.86 -5.72
N LEU A 58 10.99 27.63 -5.32
CA LEU A 58 12.03 27.35 -4.33
C LEU A 58 13.40 27.78 -4.84
N THR A 59 14.24 28.30 -3.95
CA THR A 59 15.66 28.50 -4.27
C THR A 59 16.35 27.15 -4.49
N PRO A 60 17.48 27.10 -5.20
CA PRO A 60 18.24 25.86 -5.39
C PRO A 60 18.57 25.16 -4.06
N ASP A 61 18.94 25.94 -3.04
CA ASP A 61 19.26 25.42 -1.71
C ASP A 61 18.03 24.85 -0.99
N GLN A 62 16.89 25.55 -1.04
CA GLN A 62 15.63 25.05 -0.49
C GLN A 62 15.19 23.76 -1.19
N GLN A 63 15.36 23.69 -2.52
CA GLN A 63 15.03 22.49 -3.29
C GLN A 63 15.92 21.31 -2.89
N ALA A 64 17.23 21.52 -2.74
CA ALA A 64 18.17 20.48 -2.30
C ALA A 64 17.83 19.97 -0.89
N GLN A 65 17.51 20.88 0.03
CA GLN A 65 17.09 20.54 1.38
C GLN A 65 15.77 19.75 1.37
N ALA A 66 14.75 20.21 0.64
CA ALA A 66 13.48 19.50 0.51
C ALA A 66 13.65 18.09 -0.07
N MET A 67 14.49 17.93 -1.10
CA MET A 67 14.77 16.60 -1.69
C MET A 67 15.46 15.68 -0.69
N THR A 68 16.39 16.21 0.11
CA THR A 68 17.07 15.45 1.16
C THR A 68 16.08 14.98 2.22
N LEU A 69 15.23 15.88 2.73
CA LEU A 69 14.18 15.55 3.70
C LEU A 69 13.24 14.45 3.16
N LEU A 70 12.78 14.58 1.92
CA LEU A 70 11.92 13.59 1.26
C LEU A 70 12.63 12.25 1.03
N SER A 71 13.92 12.25 0.71
CA SER A 71 14.72 11.04 0.53
C SER A 71 14.94 10.29 1.84
N THR A 72 15.24 11.03 2.92
CA THR A 72 15.36 10.48 4.26
C THR A 72 14.04 9.87 4.71
N ALA A 73 12.94 10.60 4.55
CA ALA A 73 11.59 10.08 4.84
C ALA A 73 11.30 8.77 4.09
N ARG A 74 11.63 8.72 2.79
CA ARG A 74 11.52 7.49 1.96
C ARG A 74 12.29 6.34 2.55
N THR A 75 13.51 6.60 2.99
CA THR A 75 14.37 5.57 3.57
C THR A 75 13.79 5.06 4.89
N THR A 76 13.34 5.96 5.76
CA THR A 76 12.72 5.62 7.06
C THR A 76 11.45 4.79 6.90
N ALA A 77 10.62 5.06 5.89
CA ALA A 77 9.36 4.35 5.74
C ALA A 77 9.41 3.05 4.96
N ARG A 78 10.47 2.79 4.18
CA ARG A 78 10.65 1.51 3.47
C ARG A 78 10.34 0.28 4.35
N PRO A 79 10.93 0.13 5.55
CA PRO A 79 10.62 -1.01 6.41
C PRO A 79 9.16 -1.03 6.89
N ILE A 80 8.56 0.14 7.17
CA ILE A 80 7.15 0.22 7.59
C ILE A 80 6.20 -0.22 6.46
N VAL A 81 6.50 0.17 5.21
CA VAL A 81 5.74 -0.27 4.03
C VAL A 81 5.86 -1.78 3.83
N GLN A 82 7.06 -2.33 3.98
CA GLN A 82 7.28 -3.78 3.89
C GLN A 82 6.48 -4.54 4.95
N GLN A 83 6.49 -4.08 6.20
CA GLN A 83 5.70 -4.67 7.28
C GLN A 83 4.19 -4.53 7.03
N LEU A 84 3.75 -3.40 6.46
CA LEU A 84 2.35 -3.18 6.12
C LEU A 84 1.88 -4.16 5.04
N HIS A 85 2.67 -4.37 4.00
CA HIS A 85 2.38 -5.35 2.96
C HIS A 85 2.30 -6.78 3.54
N GLN A 86 3.25 -7.15 4.40
CA GLN A 86 3.23 -8.45 5.07
C GLN A 86 1.99 -8.64 5.94
N ALA A 87 1.61 -7.64 6.73
CA ALA A 87 0.41 -7.69 7.56
C ALA A 87 -0.88 -7.77 6.74
N GLN A 88 -0.94 -7.08 5.60
CA GLN A 88 -2.07 -7.16 4.66
C GLN A 88 -2.19 -8.53 4.00
N ASN A 89 -1.07 -9.15 3.61
CA ASN A 89 -1.07 -10.50 3.07
C ASN A 89 -1.53 -11.51 4.13
N ALA A 90 -1.03 -11.42 5.36
CA ALA A 90 -1.45 -12.29 6.46
C ALA A 90 -2.95 -12.16 6.77
N LEU A 91 -3.50 -10.94 6.68
CA LEU A 91 -4.94 -10.70 6.80
C LEU A 91 -5.72 -11.40 5.67
N ALA A 92 -5.26 -11.25 4.43
CA ALA A 92 -5.89 -11.89 3.28
C ALA A 92 -5.86 -13.42 3.39
N ASP A 93 -4.71 -13.99 3.74
CA ASP A 93 -4.54 -15.43 3.93
C ASP A 93 -5.47 -15.98 5.02
N ALA A 94 -5.62 -15.26 6.14
CA ALA A 94 -6.52 -15.65 7.23
C ALA A 94 -7.99 -15.70 6.79
N LEU A 95 -8.44 -14.69 6.03
CA LEU A 95 -9.81 -14.61 5.53
C LEU A 95 -10.10 -15.66 4.44
N LEU A 96 -9.12 -15.96 3.59
CA LEU A 96 -9.24 -17.02 2.58
C LEU A 96 -9.27 -18.42 3.22
N ALA A 97 -8.51 -18.63 4.30
CA ALA A 97 -8.54 -19.87 5.05
C ALA A 97 -9.85 -20.06 5.82
N SER A 98 -10.39 -18.98 6.40
CA SER A 98 -11.68 -18.98 7.07
C SER A 98 -12.33 -17.60 6.98
N PRO A 99 -13.44 -17.44 6.24
CA PRO A 99 -14.15 -16.17 6.11
C PRO A 99 -14.67 -15.60 7.44
N SER A 100 -14.77 -16.44 8.49
CA SER A 100 -15.19 -16.06 9.84
C SER A 100 -14.03 -15.98 10.84
N ALA A 101 -12.78 -15.93 10.37
CA ALA A 101 -11.62 -15.76 11.24
C ALA A 101 -11.70 -14.44 12.01
N ASP A 102 -11.31 -14.46 13.30
CA ASP A 102 -11.05 -13.23 14.04
C ASP A 102 -9.74 -12.62 13.53
N VAL A 103 -9.84 -11.42 12.98
CA VAL A 103 -8.73 -10.67 12.37
C VAL A 103 -8.42 -9.36 13.11
N SER A 104 -8.96 -9.19 14.32
CA SER A 104 -8.81 -7.97 15.12
C SER A 104 -7.34 -7.60 15.39
N ALA A 105 -6.48 -8.59 15.62
CA ALA A 105 -5.04 -8.39 15.83
C ALA A 105 -4.35 -7.85 14.57
N GLN A 106 -4.63 -8.44 13.40
CA GLN A 106 -4.07 -8.03 12.11
C GLN A 106 -4.51 -6.59 11.76
N LEU A 107 -5.78 -6.27 12.00
CA LEU A 107 -6.29 -4.91 11.81
C LEU A 107 -5.60 -3.88 12.72
N THR A 108 -5.34 -4.25 13.97
CA THR A 108 -4.62 -3.40 14.92
C THR A 108 -3.20 -3.10 14.42
N VAL A 109 -2.47 -4.13 13.95
CA VAL A 109 -1.13 -3.98 13.38
C VAL A 109 -1.14 -3.09 12.14
N ILE A 110 -2.05 -3.35 11.20
CA ILE A 110 -2.19 -2.57 9.95
C ILE A 110 -2.45 -1.09 10.27
N ASN A 111 -3.36 -0.81 11.19
CA ASN A 111 -3.70 0.56 11.58
C ASN A 111 -2.52 1.26 12.27
N GLY A 112 -1.78 0.55 13.13
CA GLY A 112 -0.55 1.06 13.73
C GLY A 112 0.51 1.45 12.69
N LEU A 113 0.77 0.58 11.71
CA LEU A 113 1.74 0.83 10.64
C LEU A 113 1.31 2.00 9.74
N ARG A 114 0.02 2.09 9.39
CA ARG A 114 -0.53 3.24 8.66
C ARG A 114 -0.37 4.55 9.42
N SER A 115 -0.58 4.54 10.74
CA SER A 115 -0.35 5.70 11.60
C SER A 115 1.11 6.12 11.60
N GLN A 116 2.06 5.19 11.69
CA GLN A 116 3.49 5.49 11.61
C GLN A 116 3.88 6.12 10.27
N LEU A 117 3.37 5.61 9.14
CA LEU A 117 3.57 6.22 7.83
C LEU A 117 2.99 7.63 7.74
N LEU A 118 1.84 7.89 8.36
CA LEU A 118 1.25 9.22 8.41
C LEU A 118 2.10 10.18 9.26
N GLN A 119 2.55 9.74 10.43
CA GLN A 119 3.42 10.54 11.30
C GLN A 119 4.72 10.93 10.60
N ASN A 120 5.37 9.99 9.92
CA ASN A 120 6.58 10.27 9.14
C ASN A 120 6.31 11.32 8.04
N ARG A 121 5.19 11.20 7.32
CA ARG A 121 4.79 12.18 6.30
C ARG A 121 4.52 13.56 6.90
N VAL A 122 3.78 13.64 8.01
CA VAL A 122 3.46 14.91 8.69
C VAL A 122 4.74 15.59 9.17
N GLN A 123 5.62 14.86 9.85
CA GLN A 123 6.87 15.40 10.36
C GLN A 123 7.77 15.92 9.23
N THR A 124 7.89 15.15 8.14
CA THR A 124 8.68 15.56 6.97
C THR A 124 8.10 16.83 6.33
N MET A 125 6.77 16.93 6.22
CA MET A 125 6.13 18.12 5.65
C MET A 125 6.24 19.34 6.55
N ALA A 126 6.18 19.18 7.88
CA ALA A 126 6.47 20.27 8.79
C ALA A 126 7.91 20.81 8.58
N GLN A 127 8.89 19.92 8.41
CA GLN A 127 10.28 20.30 8.14
C GLN A 127 10.45 21.00 6.78
N VAL A 128 9.76 20.50 5.73
CA VAL A 128 9.77 21.15 4.41
C VAL A 128 9.10 22.52 4.44
N LEU A 129 8.01 22.69 5.18
CA LEU A 129 7.36 24.00 5.32
C LEU A 129 8.23 24.99 6.11
N ALA A 130 9.04 24.50 7.05
CA ALA A 130 9.93 25.33 7.87
C ALA A 130 11.10 25.97 7.10
N ILE A 131 11.44 25.45 5.92
CA ILE A 131 12.49 26.05 5.06
C ILE A 131 11.93 27.07 4.06
N LEU A 132 10.61 27.24 3.99
CA LEU A 132 9.96 28.19 3.10
C LEU A 132 10.00 29.61 3.67
N THR A 133 10.07 30.60 2.78
CA THR A 133 9.83 32.00 3.17
C THR A 133 8.34 32.22 3.47
N PRO A 134 7.98 33.30 4.21
CA PRO A 134 6.58 33.64 4.45
C PRO A 134 5.76 33.77 3.16
N ASP A 135 6.34 34.36 2.11
CA ASP A 135 5.68 34.54 0.81
C ASP A 135 5.44 33.19 0.10
N GLN A 136 6.42 32.29 0.13
CA GLN A 136 6.28 30.94 -0.42
C GLN A 136 5.23 30.11 0.34
N LEU A 137 5.15 30.29 1.67
CA LEU A 137 4.12 29.65 2.48
C LEU A 137 2.72 30.17 2.13
N ALA A 138 2.57 31.49 1.96
CA ALA A 138 1.32 32.09 1.51
C ALA A 138 0.90 31.57 0.12
N GLN A 139 1.86 31.47 -0.81
CA GLN A 139 1.65 30.87 -2.13
C GLN A 139 1.18 29.41 -2.03
N ALA A 140 1.76 28.62 -1.11
CA ALA A 140 1.34 27.24 -0.90
C ALA A 140 -0.11 27.13 -0.39
N VAL A 141 -0.51 28.02 0.52
CA VAL A 141 -1.90 28.09 1.03
C VAL A 141 -2.86 28.43 -0.11
N GLN A 142 -2.52 29.42 -0.93
CA GLN A 142 -3.35 29.82 -2.08
C GLN A 142 -3.48 28.68 -3.10
N LEU A 143 -2.37 28.04 -3.45
CA LEU A 143 -2.36 26.93 -4.41
C LEU A 143 -3.15 25.73 -3.89
N LYS A 144 -3.06 25.42 -2.58
CA LYS A 144 -3.90 24.39 -1.95
C LYS A 144 -5.38 24.70 -2.11
N ALA A 145 -5.79 25.95 -1.88
CA ALA A 145 -7.18 26.37 -2.04
C ALA A 145 -7.66 26.20 -3.49
N GLN A 146 -6.88 26.64 -4.48
CA GLN A 146 -7.21 26.47 -5.90
C GLN A 146 -7.32 24.99 -6.30
N LEU A 147 -6.35 24.17 -5.89
CA LEU A 147 -6.38 22.73 -6.18
C LEU A 147 -7.58 22.04 -5.53
N SER A 148 -8.00 22.49 -4.34
CA SER A 148 -9.19 21.95 -3.67
C SER A 148 -10.48 22.25 -4.46
N GLN A 149 -10.56 23.42 -5.11
CA GLN A 149 -11.69 23.80 -5.97
C GLN A 149 -11.69 23.05 -7.31
N LEU A 150 -10.51 22.72 -7.84
CA LEU A 150 -10.39 21.97 -9.10
C LEU A 150 -10.70 20.47 -8.95
N ARG A 151 -10.42 19.88 -7.79
CA ARG A 151 -10.68 18.44 -7.53
C ARG A 151 -12.10 17.98 -7.86
N PRO A 152 -13.20 18.64 -7.43
CA PRO A 152 -14.55 18.22 -7.78
C PRO A 152 -14.83 18.34 -9.28
N GLN A 153 -14.32 19.38 -9.96
CA GLN A 153 -14.48 19.55 -11.41
C GLN A 153 -13.77 18.43 -12.17
N MET A 154 -12.53 18.11 -11.79
CA MET A 154 -11.80 16.99 -12.37
C MET A 154 -12.52 15.66 -12.16
N ARG A 155 -13.13 15.43 -10.99
CA ARG A 155 -13.93 14.23 -10.71
C ARG A 155 -15.18 14.15 -11.59
N GLN A 156 -15.82 15.27 -11.90
CA GLN A 156 -16.96 15.30 -12.81
C GLN A 156 -16.53 14.97 -14.26
N LEU A 157 -15.38 15.48 -14.71
CA LEU A 157 -14.87 15.26 -16.06
C LEU A 157 -14.31 13.84 -16.29
N LEU A 158 -13.62 13.28 -15.30
CA LEU A 158 -12.97 11.96 -15.39
C LEU A 158 -13.90 10.80 -15.00
N GLY A 159 -15.12 11.12 -14.55
CA GLY A 159 -16.03 10.16 -13.96
C GLY A 159 -15.62 9.71 -12.55
N PRO A 160 -16.50 9.00 -11.83
CA PRO A 160 -16.16 8.42 -10.54
C PRO A 160 -14.97 7.45 -10.69
N THR A 161 -13.98 7.55 -9.82
CA THR A 161 -12.97 6.50 -9.68
C THR A 161 -13.68 5.20 -9.30
N PRO A 162 -13.45 4.08 -10.02
CA PRO A 162 -14.05 2.80 -9.67
C PRO A 162 -13.70 2.43 -8.21
N PRO A 163 -14.65 1.80 -7.49
CA PRO A 163 -14.54 1.55 -6.05
C PRO A 163 -13.34 0.66 -5.68
#